data_AF-A0A8B6UT13-F1
#
_entry.id   AF-A0A8B6UT13-F1
#
_cell.length_a   1.000
_cell.length_b   1.000
_cell.length_c   1.000
_cell.angle_alpha   90.00
_cell.angle_beta   90.00
_cell.angle_gamma   90.00
#
_symmetry.space_group_name_H-M   'P 1'
#
loop_
_entity.id
_entity.type
_entity.pdbx_description
1 polymer ?
#
loop_
_entity_poly.entity_id
_entity_poly.type
_entity_poly.pdbx_seq_one_letter_code
_entity_poly.pdbx_strand_id
1 'polypeptide(L)'
;MKKTILLLLAFTLVLLGCKSNVRDSSPTLLKNGIQLQQNKVTADDQHAKVIMKATGTVIPVEFSIRRAADPDQRMDVQGIVVDSGRGKVFGWIAKLNEAAHSATLKHFPQLEVLADPDQPFKVSGYASGESINRGDRCGPVSTTFTPEKSKVYLVEFQSAGGGCELHVYDTTQPQERIPVVGNSQDDGFANAVPGCKSATTSVNNQPVITNFCIKSIVLQPSQYRVSVNGQTVFSGTDYERVDFTKPVKEGVASGSCNEVVEAQAGTSSKPVALKDLPADLVAGCHVTADAEGRSQPFNKDAACDKAFYKAMAPLLGKVIAVEVARQCTVKIGAQTIFDDRFNF
;
A
#
# COMPACT_ATOMS: atom_id res chain seq x y z
N MET A 1 -68.11 26.46 -7.49
CA MET A 1 -67.24 25.44 -6.86
C MET A 1 -66.31 24.86 -7.93
N LYS A 2 -65.14 25.48 -8.13
CA LYS A 2 -64.06 25.05 -9.05
C LYS A 2 -62.77 25.60 -8.46
N LYS A 3 -62.12 24.89 -7.53
CA LYS A 3 -60.83 25.34 -6.96
C LYS A 3 -59.97 24.26 -6.29
N THR A 4 -60.40 22.99 -6.25
CA THR A 4 -59.69 21.96 -5.44
C THR A 4 -58.86 20.95 -6.22
N ILE A 5 -58.85 20.96 -7.56
CA ILE A 5 -58.12 19.95 -8.35
C ILE A 5 -56.76 20.46 -8.87
N LEU A 6 -56.50 21.77 -8.85
CA LEU A 6 -55.24 22.33 -9.37
C LEU A 6 -54.09 22.37 -8.34
N LEU A 7 -54.34 22.06 -7.07
CA LEU A 7 -53.31 22.12 -6.02
C LEU A 7 -52.54 20.81 -5.81
N LEU A 8 -53.03 19.67 -6.34
CA LEU A 8 -52.35 18.38 -6.21
C LEU A 8 -51.37 18.08 -7.35
N LEU A 9 -51.44 18.80 -8.47
CA LEU A 9 -50.47 18.67 -9.57
C LEU A 9 -49.27 19.62 -9.45
N ALA A 10 -49.32 20.62 -8.56
CA ALA A 10 -48.21 21.55 -8.34
C ALA A 10 -47.21 21.05 -7.27
N PHE A 11 -47.54 20.00 -6.52
CA PHE A 11 -46.68 19.49 -5.44
C PHE A 11 -45.78 18.32 -5.86
N THR A 12 -45.94 17.77 -7.07
CA THR A 12 -45.16 16.63 -7.57
C THR A 12 -43.95 17.00 -8.44
N LEU A 13 -43.72 18.29 -8.71
CA LEU A 13 -42.67 18.76 -9.63
C LEU A 13 -41.42 19.40 -8.96
N VAL A 14 -41.21 19.21 -7.65
CA VAL A 14 -40.03 19.76 -6.93
C VAL A 14 -39.13 18.68 -6.31
N LEU A 15 -39.27 17.41 -6.71
CA LEU A 15 -38.33 16.33 -6.31
C LEU A 15 -37.52 15.75 -7.48
N LEU A 16 -37.33 16.53 -8.54
CA LEU A 16 -36.10 16.38 -9.34
C LEU A 16 -34.98 16.97 -8.49
N GLY A 17 -34.42 16.12 -7.62
CA GLY A 17 -33.23 16.45 -6.84
C GLY A 17 -32.20 17.05 -7.79
N CYS A 18 -31.97 18.35 -7.66
CA CYS A 18 -30.93 19.06 -8.35
C CYS A 18 -29.60 18.46 -7.90
N LYS A 19 -29.12 17.43 -8.60
CA LYS A 19 -27.68 17.21 -8.72
C LYS A 19 -27.16 18.48 -9.36
N SER A 20 -26.51 19.34 -8.58
CA SER A 20 -25.86 20.52 -9.13
C SER A 20 -24.82 20.02 -10.15
N ASN A 21 -25.02 20.30 -11.43
CA ASN A 21 -24.13 19.90 -12.54
C ASN A 21 -22.67 20.36 -12.35
N VAL A 22 -22.42 21.23 -11.37
CA VAL A 22 -21.10 21.76 -11.02
C VAL A 22 -20.21 20.70 -10.32
N ARG A 23 -20.80 19.66 -9.70
CA ARG A 23 -20.05 18.70 -8.86
C ARG A 23 -20.09 17.24 -9.34
N ASP A 24 -20.92 16.90 -10.33
CA ASP A 24 -21.01 15.54 -10.88
C ASP A 24 -19.93 15.35 -11.97
N SER A 25 -18.86 14.63 -11.63
CA SER A 25 -17.77 14.30 -12.57
C SER A 25 -17.86 12.87 -13.10
N SER A 26 -18.93 12.14 -12.77
CA SER A 26 -19.08 10.73 -13.10
C SER A 26 -19.45 10.55 -14.58
N PRO A 27 -18.69 9.76 -15.34
CA PRO A 27 -18.95 9.55 -16.76
C PRO A 27 -20.07 8.52 -16.95
N THR A 28 -21.10 8.85 -17.74
CA THR A 28 -22.09 7.85 -18.22
C THR A 28 -22.19 7.87 -19.74
N LEU A 29 -22.51 6.72 -20.37
CA LEU A 29 -22.71 6.61 -21.82
C LEU A 29 -23.84 7.52 -22.31
N LEU A 30 -24.92 7.62 -21.54
CA LEU A 30 -26.10 8.42 -21.87
C LEU A 30 -25.86 9.93 -21.71
N LYS A 31 -24.98 10.37 -20.79
CA LYS A 31 -24.72 11.80 -20.54
C LYS A 31 -23.63 12.40 -21.44
N ASN A 32 -22.54 11.66 -21.72
CA ASN A 32 -21.29 12.29 -22.20
C ASN A 32 -20.74 11.75 -23.55
N GLY A 33 -21.37 10.77 -24.20
CA GLY A 33 -20.84 10.20 -25.46
C GLY A 33 -19.47 9.52 -25.31
N ILE A 34 -18.65 9.50 -26.38
CA ILE A 34 -17.27 8.97 -26.36
C ILE A 34 -16.37 10.00 -25.69
N GLN A 35 -15.79 9.65 -24.53
CA GLN A 35 -15.00 10.57 -23.71
C GLN A 35 -13.56 10.07 -23.58
N LEU A 36 -12.63 10.73 -24.26
CA LEU A 36 -11.21 10.36 -24.30
C LEU A 36 -10.40 10.83 -23.09
N GLN A 37 -10.93 11.81 -22.34
CA GLN A 37 -10.31 12.38 -21.15
C GLN A 37 -11.38 12.68 -20.11
N GLN A 38 -11.07 12.41 -18.85
CA GLN A 38 -11.96 12.73 -17.73
C GLN A 38 -12.08 14.26 -17.56
N ASN A 39 -13.22 14.72 -17.04
CA ASN A 39 -13.42 16.11 -16.65
C ASN A 39 -12.42 16.47 -15.56
N LYS A 40 -11.54 17.45 -15.85
CA LYS A 40 -10.60 17.97 -14.87
C LYS A 40 -11.31 18.95 -13.95
N VAL A 41 -10.96 18.91 -12.67
CA VAL A 41 -11.39 19.92 -11.70
C VAL A 41 -10.18 20.72 -11.21
N THR A 42 -10.41 21.96 -10.82
CA THR A 42 -9.38 22.86 -10.30
C THR A 42 -9.69 23.14 -8.85
N ALA A 43 -8.70 23.00 -7.95
CA ALA A 43 -8.86 23.48 -6.59
C ALA A 43 -8.98 25.00 -6.61
N ASP A 44 -9.93 25.54 -5.87
CA ASP A 44 -10.14 26.98 -5.72
C ASP A 44 -10.01 27.39 -4.24
N ASP A 45 -10.34 28.62 -3.92
CA ASP A 45 -10.31 29.16 -2.55
C ASP A 45 -11.42 28.57 -1.66
N GLN A 46 -12.39 27.87 -2.25
CA GLN A 46 -13.56 27.30 -1.58
C GLN A 46 -13.53 25.77 -1.48
N HIS A 47 -12.73 25.09 -2.32
CA HIS A 47 -12.73 23.64 -2.47
C HIS A 47 -11.33 23.05 -2.53
N ALA A 48 -11.20 21.83 -2.01
CA ALA A 48 -10.03 21.00 -2.25
C ALA A 48 -10.22 20.15 -3.51
N LYS A 49 -9.11 19.74 -4.13
CA LYS A 49 -9.10 18.77 -5.23
C LYS A 49 -8.67 17.40 -4.72
N VAL A 50 -9.38 16.35 -5.13
CA VAL A 50 -8.98 14.96 -4.88
C VAL A 50 -8.78 14.25 -6.21
N ILE A 51 -7.60 13.67 -6.40
CA ILE A 51 -7.21 12.88 -7.56
C ILE A 51 -7.17 11.42 -7.13
N MET A 52 -7.89 10.54 -7.80
CA MET A 52 -7.92 9.10 -7.56
C MET A 52 -7.11 8.39 -8.64
N LYS A 53 -6.17 7.53 -8.24
CA LYS A 53 -5.30 6.76 -9.13
C LYS A 53 -5.20 5.30 -8.70
N ALA A 54 -5.01 4.41 -9.68
CA ALA A 54 -4.55 3.05 -9.44
C ALA A 54 -3.07 2.96 -9.80
N THR A 55 -2.28 2.21 -9.04
CA THR A 55 -0.84 2.02 -9.32
C THR A 55 -0.42 0.59 -9.07
N GLY A 56 0.41 0.07 -9.97
CA GLY A 56 1.00 -1.27 -9.80
C GLY A 56 0.11 -2.41 -10.26
N THR A 57 -1.05 -2.13 -10.86
CA THR A 57 -1.95 -3.12 -11.45
C THR A 57 -2.67 -2.58 -12.67
N VAL A 58 -2.82 -3.40 -13.71
CA VAL A 58 -3.65 -3.10 -14.89
C VAL A 58 -5.11 -3.48 -14.67
N ILE A 59 -5.46 -4.04 -13.50
CA ILE A 59 -6.83 -4.39 -13.13
C ILE A 59 -7.63 -3.10 -12.93
N PRO A 60 -8.83 -2.96 -13.54
CA PRO A 60 -9.67 -1.79 -13.35
C PRO A 60 -10.14 -1.63 -11.90
N VAL A 61 -10.08 -0.40 -11.40
CA VAL A 61 -10.48 -0.01 -10.04
C VAL A 61 -11.65 0.95 -10.10
N GLU A 62 -12.81 0.55 -9.60
CA GLU A 62 -13.95 1.44 -9.39
C GLU A 62 -13.73 2.27 -8.13
N PHE A 63 -13.83 3.59 -8.27
CA PHE A 63 -13.78 4.53 -7.16
C PHE A 63 -15.17 5.07 -6.84
N SER A 64 -15.48 5.15 -5.55
CA SER A 64 -16.67 5.80 -5.02
C SER A 64 -16.31 6.72 -3.86
N ILE A 65 -17.08 7.79 -3.67
CA ILE A 65 -16.84 8.78 -2.62
C ILE A 65 -18.09 9.06 -1.79
N ARG A 66 -17.92 9.66 -0.63
CA ARG A 66 -19.01 10.26 0.15
C ARG A 66 -18.51 11.52 0.85
N ARG A 67 -19.20 12.63 0.61
CA ARG A 67 -18.99 13.91 1.31
C ARG A 67 -19.95 14.01 2.48
N ALA A 68 -19.53 14.62 3.59
CA ALA A 68 -20.39 14.80 4.75
C ALA A 68 -21.65 15.64 4.44
N ALA A 69 -21.53 16.63 3.56
CA ALA A 69 -22.63 17.50 3.16
C ALA A 69 -23.60 16.89 2.12
N ASP A 70 -23.32 15.69 1.59
CA ASP A 70 -24.20 15.08 0.59
C ASP A 70 -25.52 14.62 1.24
N PRO A 71 -26.70 14.98 0.69
CA PRO A 71 -27.99 14.55 1.24
C PRO A 71 -28.19 13.03 1.18
N ASP A 72 -27.64 12.38 0.14
CA ASP A 72 -27.58 10.92 0.05
C ASP A 72 -26.32 10.41 0.75
N GLN A 73 -26.51 9.56 1.75
CA GLN A 73 -25.43 9.02 2.57
C GLN A 73 -24.80 7.74 1.99
N ARG A 74 -25.27 7.28 0.82
CA ARG A 74 -24.64 6.19 0.07
C ARG A 74 -23.37 6.70 -0.64
N MET A 75 -22.46 5.77 -0.93
CA MET A 75 -21.26 6.09 -1.71
C MET A 75 -21.66 6.40 -3.17
N ASP A 76 -21.19 7.54 -3.69
CA ASP A 76 -21.40 7.99 -5.06
C ASP A 76 -20.27 7.49 -5.96
N VAL A 77 -20.58 6.66 -6.94
CA VAL A 77 -19.61 6.06 -7.87
C VAL A 77 -19.08 7.13 -8.83
N GLN A 78 -17.76 7.35 -8.82
CA GLN A 78 -17.08 8.36 -9.63
C GLN A 78 -16.59 7.81 -10.97
N GLY A 79 -16.36 6.50 -11.05
CA GLY A 79 -15.97 5.81 -12.27
C GLY A 79 -14.83 4.82 -12.05
N ILE A 80 -14.21 4.39 -13.15
CA ILE A 80 -13.18 3.34 -13.15
C ILE A 80 -11.83 3.91 -13.59
N VAL A 81 -10.79 3.60 -12.84
CA VAL A 81 -9.39 3.95 -13.12
C VAL A 81 -8.59 2.71 -13.49
N VAL A 82 -7.69 2.83 -14.46
CA VAL A 82 -6.70 1.79 -14.81
C VAL A 82 -5.32 2.43 -14.85
N ASP A 83 -4.31 1.77 -14.26
CA ASP A 83 -2.92 2.19 -14.42
C ASP A 83 -2.48 1.98 -15.87
N SER A 84 -2.14 3.06 -16.56
CA SER A 84 -1.66 3.01 -17.94
C SER A 84 -0.17 2.63 -18.05
N GLY A 85 0.52 2.46 -16.93
CA GLY A 85 1.97 2.27 -16.88
C GLY A 85 2.74 3.56 -17.19
N ARG A 86 2.09 4.73 -17.12
CA ARG A 86 2.72 6.03 -17.40
C ARG A 86 3.91 6.25 -16.44
N GLY A 87 5.10 6.43 -17.01
CA GLY A 87 6.36 6.51 -16.26
C GLY A 87 7.13 5.19 -16.13
N LYS A 88 6.52 4.06 -16.53
CA LYS A 88 7.14 2.72 -16.59
C LYS A 88 7.28 2.18 -18.01
N VAL A 89 6.34 2.49 -18.90
CA VAL A 89 6.42 2.19 -20.34
C VAL A 89 6.73 3.46 -21.14
N PHE A 90 7.24 3.31 -22.36
CA PHE A 90 7.45 4.45 -23.26
C PHE A 90 6.17 5.27 -23.40
N GLY A 91 6.29 6.60 -23.35
CA GLY A 91 5.13 7.50 -23.25
C GLY A 91 4.09 7.36 -24.37
N TRP A 92 4.50 6.91 -25.55
CA TRP A 92 3.58 6.63 -26.67
C TRP A 92 2.72 5.38 -26.44
N ILE A 93 3.25 4.36 -25.76
CA ILE A 93 2.53 3.12 -25.39
C ILE A 93 1.52 3.42 -24.30
N ALA A 94 1.91 4.19 -23.27
CA ALA A 94 0.98 4.63 -22.23
C ALA A 94 -0.17 5.44 -22.83
N LYS A 95 0.11 6.35 -23.78
CA LYS A 95 -0.91 7.16 -24.45
C LYS A 95 -1.86 6.34 -25.33
N LEU A 96 -1.37 5.29 -25.99
CA LEU A 96 -2.19 4.39 -26.80
C LEU A 96 -3.08 3.50 -25.93
N ASN A 97 -2.55 2.98 -24.81
CA ASN A 97 -3.34 2.23 -23.83
C ASN A 97 -4.42 3.10 -23.19
N GLU A 98 -4.09 4.34 -22.79
CA GLU A 98 -5.06 5.31 -22.28
C GLU A 98 -6.15 5.62 -23.29
N ALA A 99 -5.79 5.89 -24.55
CA ALA A 99 -6.75 6.20 -25.59
C ALA A 99 -7.68 5.00 -25.87
N ALA A 100 -7.14 3.77 -25.93
CA ALA A 100 -7.94 2.56 -26.13
C ALA A 100 -8.91 2.33 -24.97
N HIS A 101 -8.42 2.35 -23.73
CA HIS A 101 -9.22 2.11 -22.52
C HIS A 101 -10.23 3.23 -22.25
N SER A 102 -9.89 4.50 -22.48
CA SER A 102 -10.80 5.63 -22.29
C SER A 102 -11.84 5.73 -23.40
N ALA A 103 -11.48 5.50 -24.67
CA ALA A 103 -12.42 5.59 -25.79
C ALA A 103 -13.47 4.48 -25.80
N THR A 104 -13.07 3.25 -25.45
CA THR A 104 -13.92 2.06 -25.61
C THR A 104 -14.57 1.61 -24.31
N LEU A 105 -13.89 1.75 -23.16
CA LEU A 105 -14.35 1.25 -21.86
C LEU A 105 -14.59 2.36 -20.83
N LYS A 106 -14.30 3.63 -21.16
CA LYS A 106 -14.34 4.77 -20.23
C LYS A 106 -13.52 4.52 -18.95
N HIS A 107 -12.42 3.78 -19.07
CA HIS A 107 -11.43 3.65 -18.00
C HIS A 107 -10.42 4.78 -18.15
N PHE A 108 -10.25 5.58 -17.11
CA PHE A 108 -9.39 6.76 -17.14
C PHE A 108 -8.07 6.49 -16.40
N PRO A 109 -6.97 7.18 -16.75
CA PRO A 109 -5.71 7.04 -16.00
C PRO A 109 -5.79 7.65 -14.59
N GLN A 110 -6.78 8.51 -14.35
CA GLN A 110 -7.10 9.09 -13.05
C GLN A 110 -8.54 9.61 -13.05
N LEU A 111 -9.12 9.76 -11.86
CA LEU A 111 -10.35 10.53 -11.65
C LEU A 111 -10.06 11.75 -10.77
N GLU A 112 -10.69 12.87 -11.05
CA GLU A 112 -10.59 14.09 -10.27
C GLU A 112 -11.98 14.55 -9.79
N VAL A 113 -12.09 14.94 -8.52
CA VAL A 113 -13.31 15.44 -7.89
C VAL A 113 -12.99 16.61 -6.94
N LEU A 114 -14.00 17.45 -6.68
CA LEU A 114 -13.93 18.47 -5.64
C LEU A 114 -14.42 17.91 -4.30
N ALA A 115 -13.75 18.34 -3.23
CA ALA A 115 -14.12 18.04 -1.86
C ALA A 115 -14.39 19.33 -1.06
N ASP A 116 -15.40 19.26 -0.19
CA ASP A 116 -15.71 20.35 0.73
C ASP A 116 -14.64 20.40 1.83
N PRO A 117 -13.98 21.54 2.04
CA PRO A 117 -12.92 21.68 3.03
C PRO A 117 -13.47 21.54 4.45
N ASP A 118 -12.60 21.11 5.36
CA ASP A 118 -12.87 21.01 6.80
C ASP A 118 -14.00 20.03 7.15
N GLN A 119 -14.41 19.18 6.20
CA GLN A 119 -15.44 18.16 6.38
C GLN A 119 -14.92 16.76 6.07
N PRO A 120 -15.42 15.70 6.76
CA PRO A 120 -15.03 14.34 6.45
C PRO A 120 -15.33 13.96 4.99
N PHE A 121 -14.31 13.47 4.30
CA PHE A 121 -14.37 12.97 2.94
C PHE A 121 -13.96 11.50 2.91
N LYS A 122 -14.92 10.62 2.56
CA LYS A 122 -14.67 9.18 2.46
C LYS A 122 -14.46 8.78 1.01
N VAL A 123 -13.44 7.98 0.74
CA VAL A 123 -13.15 7.39 -0.58
C VAL A 123 -13.06 5.88 -0.44
N SER A 124 -13.59 5.15 -1.41
CA SER A 124 -13.49 3.70 -1.51
C SER A 124 -13.01 3.30 -2.90
N GLY A 125 -12.14 2.29 -2.97
CA GLY A 125 -11.70 1.65 -4.20
C GLY A 125 -12.05 0.16 -4.20
N TYR A 126 -12.49 -0.35 -5.34
CA TYR A 126 -12.78 -1.76 -5.57
C TYR A 126 -12.22 -2.21 -6.91
N ALA A 127 -11.23 -3.09 -6.87
CA ALA A 127 -10.65 -3.69 -8.06
C ALA A 127 -11.42 -4.96 -8.42
N SER A 128 -11.85 -5.06 -9.69
CA SER A 128 -12.45 -6.27 -10.22
C SER A 128 -12.11 -6.44 -11.70
N GLY A 129 -11.67 -7.63 -12.08
CA GLY A 129 -11.39 -7.96 -13.48
C GLY A 129 -11.55 -9.45 -13.79
N GLU A 130 -11.89 -9.73 -15.05
CA GLU A 130 -11.82 -11.08 -15.64
C GLU A 130 -10.50 -11.22 -16.40
N SER A 131 -9.35 -11.27 -15.71
CA SER A 131 -8.11 -11.69 -16.36
C SER A 131 -7.92 -13.19 -16.18
N ILE A 132 -7.93 -13.91 -17.31
CA ILE A 132 -7.48 -15.28 -17.58
C ILE A 132 -7.33 -16.18 -16.31
N ASN A 133 -8.42 -16.86 -15.95
CA ASN A 133 -8.52 -18.03 -15.06
C ASN A 133 -8.58 -17.88 -13.53
N ARG A 134 -8.57 -16.68 -12.92
CA ARG A 134 -9.08 -16.48 -11.55
C ARG A 134 -9.70 -15.09 -11.46
N GLY A 135 -10.95 -14.99 -11.01
CA GLY A 135 -11.59 -13.69 -10.83
C GLY A 135 -10.85 -12.89 -9.74
N ASP A 136 -9.91 -12.04 -10.15
CA ASP A 136 -9.13 -11.21 -9.25
C ASP A 136 -10.04 -10.07 -8.75
N ARG A 137 -10.41 -10.16 -7.47
CA ARG A 137 -11.18 -9.16 -6.75
C ARG A 137 -10.34 -8.63 -5.61
N CYS A 138 -10.30 -7.32 -5.47
CA CYS A 138 -9.69 -6.71 -4.31
C CYS A 138 -10.46 -5.49 -3.81
N GLY A 139 -10.79 -5.51 -2.52
CA GLY A 139 -11.61 -4.50 -1.86
C GLY A 139 -13.05 -4.97 -1.63
N PRO A 140 -13.97 -4.05 -1.29
CA PRO A 140 -13.75 -2.60 -1.22
C PRO A 140 -12.83 -2.22 -0.06
N VAL A 141 -11.86 -1.34 -0.32
CA VAL A 141 -11.05 -0.68 0.72
C VAL A 141 -11.39 0.80 0.74
N SER A 142 -11.52 1.38 1.93
CA SER A 142 -11.95 2.78 2.08
C SER A 142 -11.16 3.52 3.13
N THR A 143 -10.96 4.82 2.91
CA THR A 143 -10.29 5.75 3.82
C THR A 143 -11.14 7.00 4.00
N THR A 144 -11.02 7.63 5.17
CA THR A 144 -11.67 8.92 5.46
C THR A 144 -10.65 9.91 5.95
N PHE A 145 -10.64 11.11 5.37
CA PHE A 145 -9.77 12.22 5.75
C PHE A 145 -10.53 13.54 5.68
N THR A 146 -9.93 14.59 6.24
CA THR A 146 -10.49 15.95 6.20
C THR A 146 -9.61 16.81 5.30
N PRO A 147 -10.09 17.19 4.09
CA PRO A 147 -9.32 18.04 3.19
C PRO A 147 -9.35 19.50 3.62
N GLU A 148 -8.28 20.24 3.34
CA GLU A 148 -8.17 21.68 3.58
C GLU A 148 -8.36 22.48 2.28
N LYS A 149 -8.72 23.76 2.42
CA LYS A 149 -8.95 24.67 1.28
C LYS A 149 -7.73 24.77 0.37
N SER A 150 -7.98 24.83 -0.94
CA SER A 150 -6.95 25.02 -1.97
C SER A 150 -5.84 23.94 -2.00
N LYS A 151 -6.02 22.82 -1.30
CA LYS A 151 -5.12 21.67 -1.34
C LYS A 151 -5.47 20.70 -2.46
N VAL A 152 -4.47 19.94 -2.89
CA VAL A 152 -4.60 18.85 -3.87
C VAL A 152 -4.19 17.53 -3.22
N TYR A 153 -5.15 16.63 -3.05
CA TYR A 153 -4.92 15.30 -2.50
C TYR A 153 -4.85 14.25 -3.59
N LEU A 154 -3.94 13.28 -3.45
CA LEU A 154 -3.86 12.06 -4.24
C LEU A 154 -4.35 10.89 -3.38
N VAL A 155 -5.42 10.24 -3.83
CA VAL A 155 -5.89 8.97 -3.31
C VAL A 155 -5.40 7.86 -4.23
N GLU A 156 -4.51 7.02 -3.75
CA GLU A 156 -3.83 6.00 -4.55
C GLU A 156 -4.25 4.60 -4.09
N PHE A 157 -4.91 3.85 -4.98
CA PHE A 157 -5.21 2.44 -4.81
C PHE A 157 -4.00 1.62 -5.28
N GLN A 158 -3.48 0.79 -4.39
CA GLN A 158 -2.30 -0.03 -4.64
C GLN A 158 -2.61 -1.50 -4.36
N SER A 159 -2.05 -2.41 -5.17
CA SER A 159 -2.05 -3.84 -4.84
C SER A 159 -0.83 -4.15 -3.97
N ALA A 160 -1.04 -4.76 -2.80
CA ALA A 160 -0.01 -5.04 -1.80
C ALA A 160 -0.22 -6.43 -1.18
N GLY A 161 0.82 -7.27 -1.18
CA GLY A 161 0.85 -8.53 -0.41
C GLY A 161 -0.30 -9.52 -0.65
N GLY A 162 -0.87 -9.57 -1.87
CA GLY A 162 -2.05 -10.39 -2.19
C GLY A 162 -3.40 -9.73 -1.88
N GLY A 163 -3.39 -8.50 -1.36
CA GLY A 163 -4.54 -7.63 -1.16
C GLY A 163 -4.37 -6.26 -1.83
N CYS A 164 -5.09 -5.27 -1.33
CA CYS A 164 -5.09 -3.91 -1.85
C CYS A 164 -5.31 -2.92 -0.73
N GLU A 165 -4.82 -1.71 -0.94
CA GLU A 165 -4.84 -0.63 0.02
C GLU A 165 -5.20 0.68 -0.68
N LEU A 166 -5.64 1.65 0.13
CA LEU A 166 -6.02 2.96 -0.32
C LEU A 166 -5.28 4.01 0.51
N HIS A 167 -4.35 4.73 -0.12
CA HIS A 167 -3.50 5.73 0.53
C HIS A 167 -3.95 7.14 0.16
N VAL A 168 -3.77 8.09 1.06
CA VAL A 168 -4.06 9.51 0.81
C VAL A 168 -2.79 10.33 1.03
N TYR A 169 -2.44 11.14 0.05
CA TYR A 169 -1.30 12.05 0.10
C TYR A 169 -1.75 13.49 -0.18
N ASP A 170 -1.22 14.46 0.55
CA ASP A 170 -1.19 15.86 0.11
C ASP A 170 -0.09 16.00 -0.96
N THR A 171 -0.50 16.45 -2.14
CA THR A 171 0.34 16.65 -3.34
C THR A 171 0.22 18.08 -3.86
N THR A 172 -0.15 19.02 -2.98
CA THR A 172 -0.31 20.44 -3.32
C THR A 172 0.99 21.02 -3.86
N GLN A 173 2.13 20.63 -3.28
CA GLN A 173 3.44 20.92 -3.84
C GLN A 173 3.78 19.87 -4.90
N PRO A 174 4.10 20.27 -6.15
CA PRO A 174 4.53 19.33 -7.18
C PRO A 174 5.72 18.50 -6.70
N GLN A 175 5.68 17.18 -6.94
CA GLN A 175 6.71 16.20 -6.55
C GLN A 175 6.78 15.84 -5.06
N GLU A 176 6.00 16.49 -4.19
CA GLU A 176 5.83 16.05 -2.81
C GLU A 176 4.63 15.11 -2.69
N ARG A 177 4.79 14.05 -1.89
CA ARG A 177 3.72 13.13 -1.50
C ARG A 177 3.73 13.02 0.01
N ILE A 178 3.03 13.93 0.69
CA ILE A 178 2.98 13.96 2.15
C ILE A 178 1.81 13.08 2.61
N PRO A 179 2.03 11.97 3.35
CA PRO A 179 0.93 11.13 3.81
C PRO A 179 -0.07 11.89 4.68
N VAL A 180 -1.37 11.73 4.41
CA VAL A 180 -2.45 12.27 5.24
C VAL A 180 -2.94 11.18 6.17
N VAL A 181 -2.88 11.43 7.48
CA VAL A 181 -3.39 10.49 8.48
C VAL A 181 -4.92 10.41 8.35
N GLY A 182 -5.43 9.29 7.83
CA GLY A 182 -6.86 8.98 7.84
C GLY A 182 -7.27 8.35 9.17
N ASN A 183 -8.49 8.59 9.63
CA ASN A 183 -9.02 8.04 10.89
C ASN A 183 -9.36 6.54 10.83
N SER A 184 -8.85 5.79 9.85
CA SER A 184 -8.91 4.33 9.86
C SER A 184 -7.73 3.79 10.66
N GLN A 185 -8.05 3.14 11.78
CA GLN A 185 -7.16 2.45 12.71
C GLN A 185 -6.09 1.60 11.98
N ASP A 186 -4.86 1.63 12.50
CA ASP A 186 -3.64 0.89 12.10
C ASP A 186 -2.98 1.27 10.77
N ASP A 187 -2.34 2.45 10.72
CA ASP A 187 -1.06 2.83 10.06
C ASP A 187 -0.55 2.03 8.83
N GLY A 188 -1.42 1.46 8.01
CA GLY A 188 -1.07 0.62 6.86
C GLY A 188 -0.44 -0.74 7.18
N PHE A 189 -0.40 -1.20 8.44
CA PHE A 189 0.21 -2.49 8.84
C PHE A 189 -0.80 -3.58 9.26
N ALA A 190 -2.05 -3.23 9.58
CA ALA A 190 -3.04 -4.20 10.09
C ALA A 190 -3.32 -5.38 9.15
N ASN A 191 -3.22 -5.15 7.84
CA ASN A 191 -3.42 -6.18 6.81
C ASN A 191 -2.12 -6.51 6.06
N ALA A 192 -0.98 -6.03 6.55
CA ALA A 192 0.29 -6.30 5.91
C ALA A 192 0.65 -7.78 6.09
N VAL A 193 1.28 -8.37 5.07
CA VAL A 193 1.97 -9.65 5.17
C VAL A 193 3.46 -9.34 5.16
N PRO A 194 4.23 -9.74 6.19
CA PRO A 194 3.88 -10.64 7.28
C PRO A 194 3.19 -9.95 8.47
N GLY A 195 3.10 -8.61 8.49
CA GLY A 195 2.27 -7.87 9.43
C GLY A 195 2.99 -7.50 10.73
N CYS A 196 2.20 -7.32 11.80
CA CYS A 196 2.70 -7.00 13.13
C CYS A 196 2.76 -8.23 14.02
N LYS A 197 3.82 -8.32 14.84
CA LYS A 197 3.89 -9.22 15.98
C LYS A 197 4.20 -8.44 17.25
N SER A 198 3.72 -8.95 18.37
CA SER A 198 3.86 -8.31 19.67
C SER A 198 4.38 -9.29 20.71
N ALA A 199 5.28 -8.82 21.57
CA ALA A 199 5.78 -9.56 22.71
C ALA A 199 5.70 -8.71 23.98
N THR A 200 5.44 -9.34 25.12
CA THR A 200 5.49 -8.67 26.43
C THR A 200 6.56 -9.35 27.28
N THR A 201 7.55 -8.58 27.70
CA THR A 201 8.69 -9.06 28.52
C THR A 201 8.85 -8.17 29.74
N SER A 202 9.25 -8.74 30.88
CA SER A 202 9.53 -7.95 32.09
C SER A 202 10.96 -7.39 32.07
N VAL A 203 11.12 -6.08 32.20
CA VAL A 203 12.41 -5.39 32.37
C VAL A 203 12.35 -4.62 33.68
N ASN A 204 13.28 -4.86 34.60
CA ASN A 204 13.27 -4.25 35.95
C ASN A 204 11.93 -4.41 36.69
N ASN A 205 11.31 -5.60 36.59
CA ASN A 205 9.98 -5.92 37.15
C ASN A 205 8.82 -5.08 36.60
N GLN A 206 9.00 -4.40 35.46
CA GLN A 206 7.94 -3.69 34.76
C GLN A 206 7.64 -4.38 33.42
N PRO A 207 6.36 -4.53 33.05
CA PRO A 207 6.00 -5.08 31.75
C PRO A 207 6.41 -4.11 30.64
N VAL A 208 7.10 -4.64 29.64
CA VAL A 208 7.50 -3.94 28.42
C VAL A 208 6.85 -4.63 27.24
N ILE A 209 5.97 -3.91 26.55
CA ILE A 209 5.27 -4.37 25.35
C ILE A 209 6.06 -3.89 24.15
N THR A 210 6.47 -4.82 23.28
CA THR A 210 7.14 -4.52 22.01
C THR A 210 6.24 -4.90 20.87
N ASN A 211 6.03 -4.00 19.91
CA ASN A 211 5.38 -4.30 18.64
C ASN A 211 6.38 -4.11 17.51
N PHE A 212 6.51 -5.11 16.65
CA PHE A 212 7.37 -5.08 15.47
C PHE A 212 6.50 -5.38 14.26
N CYS A 213 6.48 -4.46 13.30
CA CYS A 213 5.64 -4.53 12.12
C CYS A 213 6.50 -4.47 10.86
N ILE A 214 6.21 -5.38 9.93
CA ILE A 214 6.80 -5.42 8.59
C ILE A 214 5.67 -5.37 7.58
N LYS A 215 5.84 -4.53 6.58
CA LYS A 215 4.94 -4.41 5.44
C LYS A 215 5.74 -4.60 4.17
N SER A 216 5.61 -5.79 3.58
CA SER A 216 6.17 -6.06 2.26
C SER A 216 5.34 -5.33 1.19
N ILE A 217 6.04 -4.64 0.28
CA ILE A 217 5.40 -3.92 -0.82
C ILE A 217 5.98 -4.47 -2.12
N VAL A 218 5.11 -4.87 -3.05
CA VAL A 218 5.55 -5.45 -4.32
C VAL A 218 6.35 -4.43 -5.11
N LEU A 219 7.60 -4.79 -5.45
CA LEU A 219 8.55 -3.94 -6.20
C LEU A 219 8.94 -2.63 -5.49
N GLN A 220 8.77 -2.54 -4.17
CA GLN A 220 9.27 -1.43 -3.35
C GLN A 220 9.94 -1.97 -2.08
N PRO A 221 10.81 -1.18 -1.44
CA PRO A 221 11.34 -1.51 -0.12
C PRO A 221 10.21 -1.81 0.87
N SER A 222 10.36 -2.86 1.68
CA SER A 222 9.43 -3.15 2.75
C SER A 222 9.48 -2.04 3.78
N GLN A 223 8.32 -1.69 4.35
CA GLN A 223 8.24 -0.72 5.44
C GLN A 223 8.29 -1.42 6.79
N TYR A 224 8.88 -0.73 7.76
CA TYR A 224 9.09 -1.26 9.10
C TYR A 224 8.66 -0.24 10.14
N ARG A 225 8.08 -0.74 11.23
CA ARG A 225 7.81 0.05 12.42
C ARG A 225 8.04 -0.78 13.66
N VAL A 226 8.70 -0.18 14.63
CA VAL A 226 8.92 -0.80 15.94
C VAL A 226 8.50 0.17 17.03
N SER A 227 7.73 -0.32 17.99
CA SER A 227 7.38 0.43 19.19
C SER A 227 7.68 -0.36 20.46
N VAL A 228 8.06 0.36 21.51
CA VAL A 228 8.27 -0.16 22.87
C VAL A 228 7.37 0.68 23.79
N ASN A 229 6.45 0.03 24.51
CA ASN A 229 5.43 0.67 25.35
C ASN A 229 4.68 1.81 24.62
N GLY A 230 4.39 1.61 23.33
CA GLY A 230 3.71 2.58 22.47
C GLY A 230 4.61 3.69 21.91
N GLN A 231 5.84 3.84 22.39
CA GLN A 231 6.81 4.77 21.83
C GLN A 231 7.45 4.17 20.57
N THR A 232 7.34 4.84 19.42
CA THR A 232 8.02 4.43 18.19
C THR A 232 9.54 4.54 18.34
N VAL A 233 10.23 3.40 18.34
CA VAL A 233 11.69 3.32 18.42
C VAL A 233 12.37 3.22 17.05
N PHE A 234 11.63 2.77 16.03
CA PHE A 234 12.08 2.73 14.64
C PHE A 234 10.92 2.90 13.66
N SER A 235 11.17 3.61 12.57
CA SER A 235 10.31 3.66 11.39
C SER A 235 11.19 3.92 10.17
N GLY A 236 11.08 3.08 9.15
CA GLY A 236 11.97 3.12 7.98
C GLY A 236 11.65 2.04 6.96
N THR A 237 12.57 1.83 6.03
CA THR A 237 12.48 0.78 4.99
C THR A 237 13.72 -0.11 4.97
N ASP A 238 13.65 -1.25 4.27
CA ASP A 238 14.80 -2.12 3.98
C ASP A 238 15.69 -1.63 2.83
N TYR A 239 15.53 -0.37 2.38
CA TYR A 239 16.48 0.26 1.45
C TYR A 239 17.86 0.38 2.11
N GLU A 240 17.85 0.64 3.41
CA GLU A 240 19.00 0.49 4.30
C GLU A 240 18.73 -0.68 5.23
N ARG A 241 19.80 -1.18 5.85
CA ARG A 241 19.64 -2.22 6.85
C ARG A 241 18.75 -1.73 8.00
N VAL A 242 17.79 -2.57 8.39
CA VAL A 242 16.95 -2.33 9.57
C VAL A 242 17.77 -2.59 10.83
N ASP A 243 18.48 -1.56 11.27
CA ASP A 243 19.22 -1.49 12.53
C ASP A 243 18.90 -0.16 13.22
N PHE A 244 18.67 -0.18 14.53
CA PHE A 244 18.32 1.03 15.26
C PHE A 244 18.79 1.02 16.70
N THR A 245 18.96 2.23 17.25
CA THR A 245 19.23 2.48 18.66
C THR A 245 18.53 3.76 19.07
N LYS A 246 17.67 3.70 20.08
CA LYS A 246 16.86 4.85 20.53
C LYS A 246 16.59 4.79 22.04
N PRO A 247 16.75 5.90 22.78
CA PRO A 247 16.37 5.94 24.19
C PRO A 247 14.86 5.78 24.39
N VAL A 248 14.49 5.01 25.40
CA VAL A 248 13.14 4.80 25.94
C VAL A 248 13.19 4.94 27.47
N LYS A 249 12.03 4.93 28.13
CA LYS A 249 11.94 5.08 29.58
C LYS A 249 12.71 3.99 30.33
N GLU A 250 12.72 2.77 29.80
CA GLU A 250 13.30 1.59 30.42
C GLU A 250 14.79 1.40 30.11
N GLY A 251 15.39 2.26 29.27
CA GLY A 251 16.80 2.21 28.90
C GLY A 251 17.04 2.61 27.44
N VAL A 252 18.11 2.10 26.84
CA VAL A 252 18.37 2.25 25.41
C VAL A 252 17.82 1.03 24.69
N ALA A 253 16.80 1.24 23.86
CA ALA A 253 16.26 0.21 22.98
C ALA A 253 17.14 0.11 21.73
N SER A 254 17.56 -1.09 21.38
CA SER A 254 18.28 -1.37 20.14
C SER A 254 17.69 -2.59 19.46
N GLY A 255 17.70 -2.65 18.14
CA GLY A 255 17.17 -3.80 17.45
C GLY A 255 17.66 -3.89 16.01
N SER A 256 17.39 -5.04 15.42
CA SER A 256 17.73 -5.34 14.04
C SER A 256 16.65 -6.19 13.40
N CYS A 257 16.58 -6.21 12.08
CA CYS A 257 15.80 -7.22 11.37
C CYS A 257 16.50 -7.70 10.10
N ASN A 258 16.98 -8.95 10.15
CA ASN A 258 17.81 -9.55 9.12
C ASN A 258 17.01 -10.44 8.17
N GLU A 259 17.41 -10.48 6.91
CA GLU A 259 16.90 -11.44 5.92
C GLU A 259 17.27 -12.85 6.33
N VAL A 260 16.32 -13.78 6.23
CA VAL A 260 16.57 -15.21 6.30
C VAL A 260 16.53 -15.74 4.88
N VAL A 261 17.69 -16.17 4.38
CA VAL A 261 17.87 -16.57 2.99
C VAL A 261 18.00 -18.08 2.91
N GLU A 262 17.31 -18.67 1.94
CA GLU A 262 17.53 -20.05 1.52
C GLU A 262 18.25 -20.06 0.16
N ALA A 263 19.33 -20.84 0.08
CA ALA A 263 20.03 -21.08 -1.18
C ALA A 263 19.38 -22.25 -1.91
N GLN A 264 18.69 -21.96 -3.01
CA GLN A 264 17.95 -22.94 -3.79
C GLN A 264 18.62 -23.24 -5.13
N ALA A 265 18.53 -24.48 -5.59
CA ALA A 265 18.95 -24.85 -6.94
C ALA A 265 18.01 -24.19 -7.97
N GLY A 266 18.58 -23.47 -8.93
CA GLY A 266 17.84 -22.68 -9.91
C GLY A 266 16.90 -23.51 -10.81
N THR A 267 17.07 -24.83 -10.86
CA THR A 267 16.25 -25.75 -11.66
C THR A 267 15.12 -26.42 -10.90
N SER A 268 15.11 -26.39 -9.56
CA SER A 268 14.17 -27.20 -8.77
C SER A 268 13.62 -26.53 -7.52
N SER A 269 14.03 -25.30 -7.19
CA SER A 269 13.62 -24.58 -5.98
C SER A 269 13.86 -25.38 -4.68
N LYS A 270 14.79 -26.34 -4.71
CA LYS A 270 15.19 -27.15 -3.56
C LYS A 270 16.46 -26.59 -2.93
N PRO A 271 16.65 -26.71 -1.61
CA PRO A 271 17.90 -26.36 -0.96
C PRO A 271 19.10 -27.05 -1.60
N VAL A 272 20.17 -26.31 -1.87
CA VAL A 272 21.40 -26.85 -2.45
C VAL A 272 22.19 -27.65 -1.41
N ALA A 273 23.05 -28.57 -1.86
CA ALA A 273 23.94 -29.26 -0.92
C ALA A 273 24.93 -28.25 -0.33
N LEU A 274 25.21 -28.31 0.98
CA LEU A 274 26.11 -27.37 1.65
C LEU A 274 27.52 -27.38 1.02
N LYS A 275 27.98 -28.56 0.60
CA LYS A 275 29.26 -28.76 -0.10
C LYS A 275 29.37 -28.05 -1.45
N ASP A 276 28.23 -27.72 -2.07
CA ASP A 276 28.16 -27.05 -3.36
C ASP A 276 28.13 -25.52 -3.18
N LEU A 277 28.06 -25.03 -1.93
CA LEU A 277 28.20 -23.61 -1.59
C LEU A 277 29.67 -23.24 -1.39
N PRO A 278 30.08 -22.02 -1.80
CA PRO A 278 31.42 -21.51 -1.54
C PRO A 278 31.73 -21.44 -0.04
N ALA A 279 32.96 -21.81 0.34
CA ALA A 279 33.40 -21.80 1.73
C ALA A 279 33.26 -20.41 2.39
N ASP A 280 33.54 -19.34 1.65
CA ASP A 280 33.38 -17.97 2.13
C ASP A 280 31.91 -17.62 2.46
N LEU A 281 30.96 -18.17 1.71
CA LEU A 281 29.53 -18.00 2.00
C LEU A 281 29.16 -18.78 3.26
N VAL A 282 29.58 -20.03 3.35
CA VAL A 282 29.29 -20.91 4.50
C VAL A 282 29.85 -20.31 5.78
N ALA A 283 31.09 -19.83 5.75
CA ALA A 283 31.75 -19.21 6.89
C ALA A 283 31.16 -17.83 7.23
N GLY A 284 30.98 -16.96 6.23
CA GLY A 284 30.51 -15.59 6.43
C GLY A 284 29.05 -15.49 6.86
N CYS A 285 28.22 -16.45 6.43
CA CYS A 285 26.79 -16.49 6.72
C CYS A 285 26.39 -17.59 7.71
N HIS A 286 27.38 -18.28 8.28
CA HIS A 286 27.16 -19.38 9.25
C HIS A 286 26.17 -20.44 8.76
N VAL A 287 26.25 -20.80 7.48
CA VAL A 287 25.30 -21.74 6.85
C VAL A 287 25.51 -23.14 7.42
N THR A 288 24.44 -23.75 7.93
CA THR A 288 24.43 -25.11 8.46
C THR A 288 23.82 -26.08 7.46
N ALA A 289 24.10 -27.38 7.63
CA ALA A 289 23.45 -28.45 6.88
C ALA A 289 22.32 -29.11 7.67
N ASP A 290 21.29 -29.57 6.98
CA ASP A 290 20.33 -30.54 7.49
C ASP A 290 20.92 -31.95 7.57
N ALA A 291 20.10 -32.93 8.00
CA ALA A 291 20.51 -34.32 8.14
C ALA A 291 20.91 -34.95 6.79
N GLU A 292 20.41 -34.42 5.68
CA GLU A 292 20.71 -34.85 4.31
C GLU A 292 21.90 -34.10 3.68
N GLY A 293 22.55 -33.20 4.42
CA GLY A 293 23.70 -32.43 3.94
C GLY A 293 23.34 -31.22 3.08
N ARG A 294 22.07 -30.79 3.08
CA ARG A 294 21.61 -29.60 2.33
C ARG A 294 21.66 -28.35 3.20
N SER A 295 21.93 -27.22 2.58
CA SER A 295 21.99 -25.93 3.26
C SER A 295 20.65 -25.58 3.89
N GLN A 296 20.66 -25.24 5.17
CA GLN A 296 19.50 -24.66 5.86
C GLN A 296 19.40 -23.16 5.59
N PRO A 297 18.20 -22.56 5.76
CA PRO A 297 18.05 -21.11 5.72
C PRO A 297 18.95 -20.43 6.76
N PHE A 298 19.58 -19.31 6.38
CA PHE A 298 20.56 -18.62 7.21
C PHE A 298 20.29 -17.11 7.28
N ASN A 299 20.75 -16.47 8.35
CA ASN A 299 20.60 -15.03 8.55
C ASN A 299 21.63 -14.26 7.73
N LYS A 300 21.17 -13.30 6.92
CA LYS A 300 22.02 -12.37 6.19
C LYS A 300 22.37 -11.16 7.05
N ASP A 301 23.15 -11.41 8.10
CA ASP A 301 23.61 -10.39 9.03
C ASP A 301 24.78 -9.53 8.48
N ALA A 302 25.44 -8.75 9.36
CA ALA A 302 26.49 -7.79 8.95
C ALA A 302 27.76 -8.46 8.46
N ALA A 303 28.05 -9.65 8.98
CA ALA A 303 29.18 -10.45 8.55
C ALA A 303 28.86 -11.12 7.22
N CYS A 304 27.65 -11.70 7.11
CA CYS A 304 27.20 -12.36 5.90
C CYS A 304 27.18 -11.41 4.71
N ASP A 305 26.65 -10.19 4.85
CA ASP A 305 26.55 -9.23 3.74
C ASP A 305 27.90 -8.91 3.06
N LYS A 306 28.99 -8.94 3.82
CA LYS A 306 30.35 -8.69 3.29
C LYS A 306 30.83 -9.81 2.36
N ALA A 307 30.40 -11.04 2.61
CA ALA A 307 30.77 -12.21 1.83
C ALA A 307 29.73 -12.58 0.76
N PHE A 308 28.46 -12.30 1.02
CA PHE A 308 27.31 -12.86 0.32
C PHE A 308 27.35 -12.62 -1.20
N TYR A 309 27.40 -11.36 -1.64
CA TYR A 309 27.34 -11.05 -3.08
C TYR A 309 28.57 -11.56 -3.84
N LYS A 310 29.76 -11.45 -3.24
CA LYS A 310 31.00 -11.94 -3.83
C LYS A 310 30.97 -13.47 -3.97
N ALA A 311 30.49 -14.17 -2.96
CA ALA A 311 30.41 -15.63 -2.97
C ALA A 311 29.27 -16.14 -3.87
N MET A 312 28.17 -15.42 -4.00
CA MET A 312 27.06 -15.79 -4.89
C MET A 312 27.33 -15.53 -6.37
N ALA A 313 28.20 -14.58 -6.73
CA ALA A 313 28.55 -14.26 -8.12
C ALA A 313 28.91 -15.46 -9.01
N PRO A 314 29.78 -16.41 -8.61
CA PRO A 314 30.09 -17.59 -9.42
C PRO A 314 28.94 -18.61 -9.53
N LEU A 315 27.89 -18.47 -8.71
CA LEU A 315 26.75 -19.38 -8.68
C LEU A 315 25.52 -18.86 -9.46
N LEU A 316 25.62 -17.67 -10.06
CA LEU A 316 24.51 -17.07 -10.81
C LEU A 316 23.96 -18.05 -11.87
N GLY A 317 22.63 -18.22 -11.88
CA GLY A 317 21.92 -19.15 -12.75
C GLY A 317 21.90 -20.61 -12.27
N LYS A 318 22.76 -21.00 -11.31
CA LYS A 318 22.76 -22.33 -10.69
C LYS A 318 22.11 -22.33 -9.31
N VAL A 319 22.36 -21.26 -8.55
CA VAL A 319 21.81 -21.05 -7.21
C VAL A 319 21.04 -19.74 -7.19
N ILE A 320 19.85 -19.78 -6.64
CA ILE A 320 18.99 -18.62 -6.40
C ILE A 320 18.92 -18.43 -4.89
N ALA A 321 19.21 -17.22 -4.43
CA ALA A 321 18.96 -16.83 -3.06
C ALA A 321 17.50 -16.38 -2.94
N VAL A 322 16.73 -17.04 -2.09
CA VAL A 322 15.33 -16.73 -1.83
C VAL A 322 15.20 -16.26 -0.40
N GLU A 323 14.66 -15.07 -0.20
CA GLU A 323 14.26 -14.62 1.13
C GLU A 323 13.00 -15.38 1.55
N VAL A 324 13.11 -16.15 2.63
CA VAL A 324 12.02 -17.00 3.13
C VAL A 324 11.41 -16.45 4.42
N ALA A 325 12.13 -15.57 5.11
CA ALA A 325 11.65 -14.90 6.31
C ALA A 325 12.52 -13.68 6.65
N ARG A 326 12.11 -12.93 7.68
CA ARG A 326 12.96 -11.99 8.42
C ARG A 326 13.07 -12.43 9.87
N GLN A 327 14.27 -12.37 10.44
CA GLN A 327 14.51 -12.54 11.87
C GLN A 327 14.70 -11.17 12.51
N CYS A 328 13.73 -10.75 13.32
CA CYS A 328 13.77 -9.44 13.99
C CYS A 328 14.02 -9.58 15.49
N THR A 329 14.87 -8.71 16.03
CA THR A 329 15.19 -8.68 17.46
C THR A 329 15.10 -7.25 18.01
N VAL A 330 14.66 -7.12 19.26
CA VAL A 330 14.71 -5.87 20.02
C VAL A 330 15.24 -6.17 21.41
N LYS A 331 16.14 -5.32 21.89
CA LYS A 331 16.81 -5.38 23.18
C LYS A 331 16.68 -4.07 23.93
N ILE A 332 16.66 -4.13 25.25
CA ILE A 332 16.90 -2.98 26.14
C ILE A 332 18.15 -3.28 26.94
N GLY A 333 19.21 -2.50 26.70
CA GLY A 333 20.54 -2.85 27.21
C GLY A 333 20.97 -4.24 26.71
N ALA A 334 21.29 -5.16 27.64
CA ALA A 334 21.68 -6.52 27.31
C ALA A 334 20.50 -7.51 27.18
N GLN A 335 19.29 -7.12 27.60
CA GLN A 335 18.14 -8.01 27.66
C GLN A 335 17.35 -7.99 26.34
N THR A 336 17.14 -9.16 25.74
CA THR A 336 16.21 -9.32 24.61
C THR A 336 14.77 -9.24 25.09
N ILE A 337 14.00 -8.33 24.49
CA ILE A 337 12.58 -8.08 24.82
C ILE A 337 11.63 -8.53 23.71
N PHE A 338 12.16 -8.74 22.50
CA PHE A 338 11.46 -9.27 21.34
C PHE A 338 12.46 -10.06 20.48
N ASP A 339 12.09 -11.27 20.07
CA ASP A 339 12.84 -12.10 19.13
C ASP A 339 11.84 -12.97 18.38
N ASP A 340 11.60 -12.65 17.12
CA ASP A 340 10.58 -13.35 16.34
C ASP A 340 10.92 -13.39 14.84
N ARG A 341 10.40 -14.42 14.19
CA ARG A 341 10.57 -14.71 12.77
C ARG A 341 9.29 -14.40 12.00
N PHE A 342 9.41 -13.55 10.99
CA PHE A 342 8.33 -13.18 10.07
C PHE A 342 8.49 -13.95 8.76
N ASN A 343 7.62 -14.92 8.49
CA ASN A 343 7.68 -15.70 7.25
C ASN A 343 6.89 -15.00 6.14
N PHE A 344 7.41 -15.05 4.90
CA PHE A 344 6.73 -14.56 3.70
C PHE A 344 6.15 -15.71 2.87
#